data_AF-A0A1E3J516-F1
#
_entry.id   AF-A0A1E3J516-F1
#
_cell.length_a   1.000
_cell.length_b   1.000
_cell.length_c   1.000
_cell.angle_alpha   90.00
_cell.angle_beta   90.00
_cell.angle_gamma   90.00
#
_symmetry.space_group_name_H-M   'P 1'
#
loop_
_entity.id
_entity.type
_entity.pdbx_description
1 polymer ?
#
loop_
_entity_poly.entity_id
_entity_poly.type
_entity_poly.pdbx_seq_one_letter_code
_entity_poly.pdbx_strand_id
1 'polypeptide(L)'
;MRKGAGIAALSRHTNTQISYSSLSSSLTSSQLASLQSSLESFRTQLVAFASQHRDDIRKDPAFRHQFQKMCAAIGVDPLAVGPASGGGGSAAGKGWWTEVLGIGEWEYELAVQVVDVCVSTRTINGGIIEMSDLIRRIEHLRSGGLSSLPLSASSYKDSPENTGRITSQDILRTLKLLHPLQAGYTLHHPTPSTTYVRTIPRSLDTDQSTLLAIAATTGGKLGWVLVKTQTRWSDVRVDVALDDCVLREGLGWADEQDEGERVIWIIAATSFTSAGQ
;
A
#
# COMPACT_ATOMS: atom_id res chain seq x y z
N MET A 1 13.90 -72.02 38.41
CA MET A 1 14.37 -71.12 37.33
C MET A 1 13.33 -70.03 37.09
N ARG A 2 13.52 -68.84 37.64
CA ARG A 2 12.62 -67.68 37.49
C ARG A 2 12.81 -67.11 36.08
N LYS A 3 11.82 -67.27 35.19
CA LYS A 3 11.82 -66.64 33.86
C LYS A 3 11.80 -65.12 34.04
N GLY A 4 12.77 -64.43 33.45
CA GLY A 4 12.93 -62.98 33.51
C GLY A 4 11.77 -62.24 32.83
N ALA A 5 10.69 -62.00 33.57
CA ALA A 5 9.62 -61.10 33.19
C ALA A 5 10.14 -59.64 33.33
N GLY A 6 10.80 -59.14 32.29
CA GLY A 6 11.29 -57.75 32.26
C GLY A 6 11.92 -57.38 30.92
N ILE A 7 12.79 -58.25 30.40
CA ILE A 7 13.55 -57.96 29.15
C ILE A 7 12.67 -58.14 27.90
N ALA A 8 11.80 -59.15 27.88
CA ALA A 8 10.89 -59.38 26.75
C ALA A 8 9.79 -58.30 26.65
N ALA A 9 9.32 -57.78 27.79
CA ALA A 9 8.35 -56.69 27.82
C ALA A 9 8.99 -55.36 27.37
N LEU A 10 10.23 -55.10 27.80
CA LEU A 10 11.00 -53.93 27.37
C LEU A 10 11.33 -53.99 25.86
N SER A 11 11.77 -55.14 25.36
CA SER A 11 12.04 -55.37 23.93
C SER A 11 10.78 -55.24 23.07
N ARG A 12 9.62 -55.68 23.59
CA ARG A 12 8.34 -55.48 22.91
C ARG A 12 7.95 -54.00 22.90
N HIS A 13 8.17 -53.29 24.00
CA HIS A 13 7.90 -51.86 24.10
C HIS A 13 8.76 -51.04 23.14
N THR A 14 10.07 -51.29 23.09
CA THR A 14 10.99 -50.63 22.16
C THR A 14 10.64 -50.93 20.71
N ASN A 15 10.35 -52.19 20.36
CA ASN A 15 9.90 -52.55 19.00
C ASN A 15 8.58 -51.86 18.62
N THR A 16 7.60 -51.78 19.53
CA THR A 16 6.36 -51.05 19.24
C THR A 16 6.63 -49.56 19.03
N GLN A 17 7.52 -48.94 19.81
CA GLN A 17 7.86 -47.52 19.67
C GLN A 17 8.56 -47.23 18.33
N ILE A 18 9.45 -48.12 17.88
CA ILE A 18 10.12 -48.03 16.56
C ILE A 18 9.11 -48.21 15.42
N SER A 19 8.17 -49.17 15.55
CA SER A 19 7.12 -49.36 14.54
C SER A 19 6.14 -48.19 14.47
N TYR A 20 5.79 -47.57 15.60
CA TYR A 20 4.96 -46.37 15.62
C TYR A 20 5.70 -45.16 15.04
N SER A 21 7.01 -45.00 15.31
CA SER A 21 7.77 -43.88 14.75
C SER A 21 7.99 -44.02 13.24
N SER A 22 8.21 -45.23 12.73
CA SER A 22 8.34 -45.48 11.29
C SER A 22 7.01 -45.27 10.56
N LEU A 23 5.89 -45.77 11.12
CA LEU A 23 4.55 -45.55 10.57
C LEU A 23 4.20 -44.06 10.57
N SER A 24 4.47 -43.35 11.67
CA SER A 24 4.26 -41.91 11.77
C SER A 24 5.08 -41.13 10.73
N SER A 25 6.35 -41.50 10.55
CA SER A 25 7.23 -40.89 9.55
C SER A 25 6.72 -41.15 8.12
N SER A 26 6.27 -42.38 7.83
CA SER A 26 5.71 -42.75 6.53
C SER A 26 4.37 -42.07 6.23
N LEU A 27 3.54 -41.88 7.26
CA LEU A 27 2.26 -41.18 7.13
C LEU A 27 2.49 -39.68 6.89
N THR A 28 3.43 -39.09 7.62
CA THR A 28 3.84 -37.69 7.42
C THR A 28 4.43 -37.47 6.03
N SER A 29 5.32 -38.37 5.56
CA SER A 29 5.89 -38.25 4.21
C SER A 29 4.84 -38.38 3.11
N SER A 30 3.86 -39.29 3.28
CA SER A 30 2.75 -39.45 2.34
C SER A 30 1.84 -38.22 2.31
N GLN A 31 1.55 -37.63 3.48
CA GLN A 31 0.79 -36.38 3.58
C GLN A 31 1.53 -35.21 2.93
N LEU A 32 2.85 -35.09 3.14
CA LEU A 32 3.68 -34.07 2.50
C LEU A 32 3.71 -34.22 0.99
N ALA A 33 3.87 -35.44 0.47
CA ALA A 33 3.85 -35.71 -0.97
C ALA A 33 2.49 -35.37 -1.61
N SER A 34 1.39 -35.71 -0.93
CA SER A 34 0.03 -35.36 -1.36
C SER A 34 -0.19 -33.84 -1.37
N LEU A 35 0.30 -33.14 -0.34
CA LEU A 35 0.20 -31.69 -0.23
C LEU A 35 1.04 -30.99 -1.31
N GLN A 36 2.26 -31.47 -1.59
CA GLN A 36 3.10 -30.97 -2.67
C GLN A 36 2.42 -31.11 -4.03
N SER A 37 1.84 -32.28 -4.33
CA SER A 37 1.09 -32.51 -5.57
C SER A 37 -0.14 -31.59 -5.69
N SER A 38 -0.86 -31.40 -4.57
CA SER A 38 -2.01 -30.50 -4.51
C SER A 38 -1.62 -29.04 -4.74
N LEU A 39 -0.50 -28.58 -4.16
CA LEU A 39 0.04 -27.23 -4.38
C LEU A 39 0.49 -27.02 -5.83
N GLU A 40 1.10 -28.01 -6.46
CA GLU A 40 1.52 -27.91 -7.87
C GLU A 40 0.32 -27.86 -8.82
N SER A 41 -0.67 -28.73 -8.61
CA SER A 41 -1.94 -28.67 -9.36
C SER A 41 -2.65 -27.33 -9.17
N PHE A 42 -2.66 -26.81 -7.94
CA PHE A 42 -3.24 -25.50 -7.66
C PHE A 42 -2.46 -24.36 -8.34
N ARG A 43 -1.13 -24.39 -8.29
CA ARG A 43 -0.24 -23.40 -8.94
C ARG A 43 -0.52 -23.34 -10.45
N THR A 44 -0.56 -24.49 -11.11
CA THR A 44 -0.82 -24.56 -12.55
C THR A 44 -2.20 -24.03 -12.92
N GLN A 45 -3.23 -24.34 -12.13
CA GLN A 45 -4.57 -23.80 -12.30
C GLN A 45 -4.62 -22.28 -12.09
N LEU A 46 -3.95 -21.76 -11.05
CA LEU A 46 -3.91 -20.33 -10.77
C LEU A 46 -3.20 -19.58 -11.90
N VAL A 47 -2.10 -20.14 -12.43
CA VAL A 47 -1.40 -19.58 -13.58
C VAL A 47 -2.29 -19.55 -14.82
N ALA A 48 -2.97 -20.66 -15.13
CA ALA A 48 -3.89 -20.73 -16.26
C ALA A 48 -5.02 -19.70 -16.13
N PHE A 49 -5.67 -19.64 -14.97
CA PHE A 49 -6.74 -18.68 -14.66
C PHE A 49 -6.27 -17.25 -14.86
N ALA A 50 -5.11 -16.90 -14.30
CA ALA A 50 -4.61 -15.54 -14.32
C ALA A 50 -4.13 -15.12 -15.73
N SER A 51 -3.62 -16.05 -16.53
CA SER A 51 -3.30 -15.80 -17.94
C SER A 51 -4.54 -15.56 -18.81
N GLN A 52 -5.62 -16.32 -18.55
CA GLN A 52 -6.88 -16.22 -19.30
C GLN A 52 -7.64 -14.94 -18.97
N HIS A 53 -7.57 -14.50 -17.71
CA HIS A 53 -8.30 -13.34 -17.21
C HIS A 53 -7.40 -12.11 -16.97
N ARG A 54 -6.22 -12.06 -17.60
CA ARG A 54 -5.23 -10.99 -17.39
C ARG A 54 -5.81 -9.60 -17.60
N ASP A 55 -6.53 -9.41 -18.70
CA ASP A 55 -7.09 -8.10 -19.05
C ASP A 55 -8.28 -7.73 -18.18
N ASP A 56 -9.03 -8.72 -17.70
CA ASP A 56 -10.13 -8.53 -16.73
C ASP A 56 -9.57 -8.07 -15.37
N ILE A 57 -8.50 -8.72 -14.89
CA ILE A 57 -7.77 -8.32 -13.66
C ILE A 57 -7.25 -6.89 -13.79
N ARG A 58 -6.82 -6.49 -15.00
CA ARG A 58 -6.35 -5.11 -15.24
C ARG A 58 -7.49 -4.11 -15.30
N LYS A 59 -8.63 -4.44 -15.90
CA LYS A 59 -9.73 -3.49 -16.15
C LYS A 59 -10.65 -3.31 -14.94
N ASP A 60 -10.97 -4.38 -14.22
CA ASP A 60 -11.92 -4.36 -13.11
C ASP A 60 -11.20 -4.36 -11.75
N PRO A 61 -11.28 -3.26 -10.98
CA PRO A 61 -10.66 -3.19 -9.65
C PRO A 61 -11.25 -4.18 -8.64
N ALA A 62 -12.55 -4.51 -8.72
CA ALA A 62 -13.19 -5.43 -7.80
C ALA A 62 -12.69 -6.86 -8.03
N PHE A 63 -12.62 -7.28 -9.29
CA PHE A 63 -12.06 -8.56 -9.66
C PHE A 63 -10.57 -8.66 -9.32
N ARG A 64 -9.79 -7.59 -9.60
CA ARG A 64 -8.39 -7.48 -9.20
C ARG A 64 -8.20 -7.71 -7.71
N HIS A 65 -9.01 -7.06 -6.89
CA HIS A 65 -8.95 -7.20 -5.43
C HIS A 65 -9.27 -8.63 -4.97
N GLN A 66 -10.28 -9.27 -5.57
CA GLN A 66 -10.66 -10.63 -5.22
C GLN A 66 -9.58 -11.65 -5.60
N PHE A 67 -8.98 -11.49 -6.78
CA PHE A 67 -7.84 -12.30 -7.21
C PHE A 67 -6.67 -12.18 -6.23
N GLN A 68 -6.38 -10.95 -5.78
CA GLN A 68 -5.31 -10.70 -4.82
C GLN A 68 -5.60 -11.27 -3.43
N LYS A 69 -6.85 -11.21 -2.96
CA LYS A 69 -7.27 -11.86 -1.70
C LYS A 69 -7.06 -13.37 -1.76
N MET A 70 -7.41 -14.00 -2.90
CA MET A 70 -7.19 -15.43 -3.12
C MET A 70 -5.69 -15.77 -3.05
N CYS A 71 -4.83 -14.99 -3.70
CA CYS A 71 -3.38 -15.19 -3.64
C CYS A 71 -2.85 -15.06 -2.19
N ALA A 72 -3.27 -14.01 -1.49
CA ALA A 72 -2.84 -13.73 -0.11
C ALA A 72 -3.27 -14.82 0.89
N ALA A 73 -4.47 -15.40 0.73
CA ALA A 73 -4.97 -16.48 1.59
C ALA A 73 -4.07 -17.73 1.57
N ILE A 74 -3.30 -17.91 0.50
CA ILE A 74 -2.44 -19.07 0.26
C ILE A 74 -0.98 -18.74 0.62
N GLY A 75 -0.70 -17.51 1.06
CA GLY A 75 0.65 -17.02 1.32
C GLY A 75 1.42 -16.71 0.03
N VAL A 76 0.70 -16.53 -1.07
CA VAL A 76 1.27 -16.19 -2.38
C VAL A 76 1.08 -14.70 -2.62
N ASP A 77 2.18 -13.96 -2.75
CA ASP A 77 2.11 -12.55 -3.14
C ASP A 77 2.37 -12.44 -4.65
N PRO A 78 1.37 -12.00 -5.45
CA PRO A 78 1.54 -11.83 -6.90
C PRO A 78 2.56 -10.74 -7.25
N LEU A 79 2.93 -9.88 -6.30
CA LEU A 79 3.94 -8.84 -6.45
C LEU A 79 5.29 -9.17 -5.83
N ALA A 80 5.41 -10.28 -5.11
CA ALA A 80 6.70 -10.66 -4.57
C ALA A 80 7.66 -11.01 -5.72
N VAL A 81 8.54 -10.06 -6.01
CA VAL A 81 9.88 -10.30 -6.54
C VAL A 81 10.65 -10.99 -5.42
N GLY A 82 10.37 -12.28 -5.21
CA GLY A 82 10.83 -12.96 -4.01
C GLY A 82 12.36 -13.09 -3.97
N PRO A 83 13.02 -12.96 -2.81
CA PRO A 83 14.05 -13.93 -2.49
C PRO A 83 13.33 -15.26 -2.23
N ALA A 84 13.84 -16.33 -2.83
CA ALA A 84 13.48 -17.66 -2.40
C ALA A 84 13.68 -17.75 -0.87
N SER A 85 12.77 -18.44 -0.21
CA SER A 85 13.03 -18.97 1.12
C SER A 85 14.42 -19.61 1.16
N GLY A 86 15.36 -19.00 1.90
CA GLY A 86 16.66 -19.58 2.24
C GLY A 86 17.85 -19.06 1.43
N GLY A 87 18.67 -18.24 2.09
CA GLY A 87 20.15 -18.21 2.01
C GLY A 87 20.85 -18.13 0.66
N GLY A 88 21.62 -17.06 0.47
CA GLY A 88 22.78 -17.05 -0.44
C GLY A 88 22.62 -16.13 -1.64
N GLY A 89 23.46 -15.10 -1.71
CA GLY A 89 23.47 -14.12 -2.79
C GLY A 89 23.69 -14.75 -4.16
N SER A 90 22.81 -14.41 -5.09
CA SER A 90 23.06 -14.42 -6.53
C SER A 90 21.99 -13.54 -7.19
N ALA A 91 22.42 -12.75 -8.16
CA ALA A 91 21.62 -11.80 -8.91
C ALA A 91 20.36 -12.43 -9.53
N ALA A 92 19.32 -11.61 -9.68
CA ALA A 92 18.05 -11.89 -10.36
C ALA A 92 17.06 -12.82 -9.63
N GLY A 93 16.60 -12.40 -8.44
CA GLY A 93 15.35 -12.91 -7.86
C GLY A 93 14.13 -12.39 -8.61
N LYS A 94 13.94 -12.76 -9.88
CA LYS A 94 12.76 -12.41 -10.68
C LYS A 94 11.57 -13.19 -10.11
N GLY A 95 10.58 -12.47 -9.57
CA GLY A 95 9.38 -13.08 -9.00
C GLY A 95 8.69 -13.99 -10.01
N TRP A 96 8.47 -15.25 -9.65
CA TRP A 96 7.83 -16.25 -10.52
C TRP A 96 6.54 -15.73 -11.18
N TRP A 97 5.72 -14.97 -10.44
CA TRP A 97 4.47 -14.39 -10.95
C TRP A 97 4.69 -13.28 -11.97
N THR A 98 5.75 -12.49 -11.82
CA THR A 98 6.12 -11.45 -12.79
C THR A 98 6.53 -12.07 -14.12
N GLU A 99 7.28 -13.17 -14.09
CA GLU A 99 7.73 -13.87 -15.30
C GLU A 99 6.63 -14.69 -15.98
N VAL A 100 5.77 -15.35 -15.20
CA VAL A 100 4.79 -16.30 -15.74
C VAL A 100 3.47 -15.64 -16.14
N LEU A 101 3.09 -14.52 -15.52
CA LEU A 101 1.78 -13.90 -15.77
C LEU A 101 1.83 -12.50 -16.38
N GLY A 102 2.99 -11.83 -16.36
CA GLY A 102 3.08 -10.42 -16.75
C GLY A 102 2.16 -9.49 -15.95
N ILE A 103 1.60 -9.97 -14.82
CA ILE A 103 0.66 -9.21 -13.99
C ILE A 103 1.40 -8.02 -13.39
N GLY A 104 2.62 -8.23 -12.89
CA GLY A 104 3.46 -7.19 -12.30
C GLY A 104 3.77 -5.99 -13.21
N GLU A 105 3.63 -6.10 -14.53
CA GLU A 105 3.90 -4.99 -15.46
C GLU A 105 3.00 -3.78 -15.16
N TRP A 106 1.72 -4.02 -14.87
CA TRP A 106 0.78 -2.94 -14.54
C TRP A 106 1.11 -2.30 -13.18
N GLU A 107 1.49 -3.08 -12.17
CA GLU A 107 1.88 -2.53 -10.87
C GLU A 107 3.21 -1.76 -10.93
N TYR A 108 4.17 -2.19 -11.75
CA TYR A 108 5.40 -1.40 -12.01
C TYR A 108 5.10 -0.11 -12.75
N GLU A 109 4.24 -0.15 -13.77
CA GLU A 109 3.79 1.06 -14.47
C GLU A 109 3.12 2.05 -13.50
N LEU A 110 2.22 1.55 -12.65
CA LEU A 110 1.60 2.35 -11.59
C LEU A 110 2.64 2.88 -10.59
N ALA A 111 3.66 2.08 -10.24
CA ALA A 111 4.74 2.52 -9.36
C ALA A 111 5.53 3.69 -9.93
N VAL A 112 5.88 3.65 -11.22
CA VAL A 112 6.56 4.75 -11.89
C VAL A 112 5.69 6.01 -11.90
N GLN A 113 4.39 5.88 -12.17
CA GLN A 113 3.46 7.01 -12.15
C GLN A 113 3.27 7.61 -10.75
N VAL A 114 3.18 6.78 -9.72
CA VAL A 114 3.15 7.24 -8.32
C VAL A 114 4.40 8.05 -8.01
N VAL A 115 5.58 7.53 -8.37
CA VAL A 115 6.85 8.23 -8.15
C VAL A 115 6.88 9.57 -8.90
N ASP A 116 6.44 9.60 -10.15
CA ASP A 116 6.43 10.82 -10.98
C ASP A 116 5.52 11.91 -10.38
N VAL A 117 4.29 11.57 -9.98
CA VAL A 117 3.39 12.51 -9.30
C VAL A 117 4.01 12.99 -7.97
N CYS A 118 4.57 12.06 -7.19
CA CYS A 118 5.17 12.37 -5.90
C CYS A 118 6.39 13.29 -6.02
N VAL A 119 7.20 13.16 -7.08
CA VAL A 119 8.37 14.00 -7.34
C VAL A 119 7.96 15.35 -7.90
N SER A 120 7.06 15.38 -8.90
CA SER A 120 6.62 16.62 -9.56
C SER A 120 5.83 17.55 -8.64
N THR A 121 5.11 17.00 -7.65
CA THR A 121 4.32 17.81 -6.70
C THR A 121 5.10 18.21 -5.45
N ARG A 122 6.28 17.64 -5.22
CA ARG A 122 7.05 17.80 -3.97
C ARG A 122 7.37 19.25 -3.62
N THR A 123 7.68 20.08 -4.61
CA THR A 123 8.01 21.50 -4.41
C THR A 123 6.79 22.33 -4.03
N ILE A 124 5.59 21.83 -4.30
CA ILE A 124 4.33 22.54 -4.12
C ILE A 124 3.69 22.16 -2.78
N ASN A 125 3.71 20.87 -2.42
CA ASN A 125 3.03 20.32 -1.24
C ASN A 125 3.95 19.86 -0.10
N GLY A 126 5.26 20.11 -0.21
CA GLY A 126 6.25 19.70 0.79
C GLY A 126 6.48 18.18 0.86
N GLY A 127 6.02 17.41 -0.13
CA GLY A 127 6.14 15.96 -0.16
C GLY A 127 5.08 15.21 0.65
N ILE A 128 3.92 15.83 0.87
CA ILE A 128 2.72 15.19 1.41
C ILE A 128 1.58 15.37 0.41
N ILE A 129 0.88 14.29 0.10
CA ILE A 129 -0.25 14.31 -0.83
C ILE A 129 -1.39 13.43 -0.29
N GLU A 130 -2.62 13.90 -0.39
CA GLU A 130 -3.79 13.09 -0.04
C GLU A 130 -3.94 11.93 -1.04
N MET A 131 -4.32 10.75 -0.56
CA MET A 131 -4.50 9.55 -1.38
C MET A 131 -5.50 9.79 -2.53
N SER A 132 -6.57 10.54 -2.27
CA SER A 132 -7.59 10.89 -3.28
C SER A 132 -7.00 11.78 -4.38
N ASP A 133 -6.22 12.81 -4.02
CA ASP A 133 -5.56 13.70 -4.99
C ASP A 133 -4.46 12.98 -5.77
N LEU A 134 -3.72 12.07 -5.13
CA LEU A 134 -2.74 11.21 -5.81
C LEU A 134 -3.41 10.36 -6.90
N ILE A 135 -4.51 9.66 -6.56
CA ILE A 135 -5.26 8.85 -7.54
C ILE A 135 -5.75 9.73 -8.68
N ARG A 136 -6.36 10.87 -8.38
CA ARG A 136 -6.88 11.81 -9.37
C ARG A 136 -5.79 12.30 -10.34
N ARG A 137 -4.60 12.64 -9.82
CA ARG A 137 -3.46 13.07 -10.64
C ARG A 137 -2.95 11.96 -11.53
N ILE A 138 -2.89 10.71 -11.04
CA ILE A 138 -2.47 9.57 -11.86
C ILE A 138 -3.51 9.27 -12.95
N GLU A 139 -4.80 9.31 -12.63
CA GLU A 139 -5.87 9.17 -13.62
C GLU A 139 -5.79 10.25 -14.70
N HIS A 140 -5.47 11.49 -14.30
CA HIS A 140 -5.24 12.59 -15.24
C HIS A 140 -4.00 12.40 -16.12
N LEU A 141 -2.91 11.83 -15.60
CA LEU A 141 -1.73 11.47 -16.38
C LEU A 141 -2.06 10.38 -17.42
N ARG A 142 -2.83 9.35 -17.02
CA ARG A 142 -3.23 8.24 -17.90
C ARG A 142 -4.22 8.66 -18.99
N SER A 143 -5.09 9.63 -18.71
CA SER A 143 -6.06 10.15 -19.68
C SER A 143 -5.46 11.16 -20.67
N GLY A 144 -4.14 11.41 -20.63
CA GLY A 144 -3.48 12.38 -21.50
C GLY A 144 -3.87 13.84 -21.21
N GLY A 145 -4.32 14.14 -19.98
CA GLY A 145 -4.78 15.46 -19.59
C GLY A 145 -6.19 15.84 -20.09
N LEU A 146 -6.95 14.88 -20.62
CA LEU A 146 -8.31 15.09 -21.11
C LEU A 146 -9.38 14.93 -20.02
N SER A 147 -9.03 14.39 -18.85
CA SER A 147 -9.96 14.15 -17.74
C SER A 147 -10.05 15.34 -16.77
N SER A 148 -10.49 16.49 -17.25
CA SER A 148 -10.88 17.63 -16.40
C SER A 148 -12.37 17.61 -16.04
N LEU A 149 -12.97 16.42 -15.87
CA LEU A 149 -14.36 16.27 -15.48
C LEU A 149 -14.45 15.76 -14.03
N PRO A 150 -15.24 16.43 -13.17
CA PRO A 150 -15.33 16.09 -11.76
C PRO A 150 -15.98 14.73 -11.56
N LEU A 151 -15.72 14.13 -10.39
CA LEU A 151 -16.42 12.95 -9.86
C LEU A 151 -17.93 13.25 -9.67
N SER A 152 -18.68 13.40 -10.75
CA SER A 152 -20.13 13.26 -10.71
C SER A 152 -20.46 11.83 -11.12
N ALA A 153 -20.95 11.08 -10.14
CA ALA A 153 -21.62 9.82 -10.38
C ALA A 153 -22.86 10.08 -11.23
N SER A 154 -22.77 9.93 -12.56
CA SER A 154 -23.82 9.35 -13.42
C SER A 154 -23.53 9.59 -14.90
N SER A 155 -23.71 8.51 -15.67
CA SER A 155 -24.11 8.54 -17.07
C SER A 155 -23.17 9.21 -18.07
N TYR A 156 -22.06 8.54 -18.42
CA TYR A 156 -21.64 8.50 -19.83
C TYR A 156 -21.18 7.09 -20.17
N LYS A 157 -22.01 6.42 -20.96
CA LYS A 157 -21.95 4.98 -21.27
C LYS A 157 -21.10 4.65 -22.49
N ASP A 158 -20.47 5.65 -23.12
CA ASP A 158 -19.68 5.45 -24.33
C ASP A 158 -18.53 6.46 -24.39
N SER A 159 -17.34 6.04 -23.97
CA SER A 159 -16.03 6.59 -24.39
C SER A 159 -14.97 5.50 -24.20
N PRO A 160 -13.95 5.48 -25.08
CA PRO A 160 -13.26 4.27 -25.49
C PRO A 160 -12.33 3.75 -24.38
N GLU A 161 -12.45 2.46 -24.11
CA GLU A 161 -11.59 1.65 -23.23
C GLU A 161 -11.38 2.18 -21.80
N ASN A 162 -12.25 1.71 -20.89
CA ASN A 162 -12.14 1.73 -19.43
C ASN A 162 -10.79 1.14 -18.95
N THR A 163 -9.73 1.91 -19.09
CA THR A 163 -8.33 1.53 -18.83
C THR A 163 -8.05 1.58 -17.34
N GLY A 164 -8.50 0.53 -16.64
CA GLY A 164 -7.94 0.13 -15.34
C GLY A 164 -8.00 1.20 -14.24
N ARG A 165 -9.21 1.54 -13.81
CA ARG A 165 -9.48 2.43 -12.66
C ARG A 165 -8.58 2.09 -11.47
N ILE A 166 -8.02 3.13 -10.84
CA ILE A 166 -7.05 2.98 -9.75
C ILE A 166 -7.78 3.13 -8.42
N THR A 167 -7.48 2.25 -7.47
CA THR A 167 -8.03 2.31 -6.12
C THR A 167 -6.96 2.62 -5.09
N SER A 168 -7.36 3.08 -3.91
CA SER A 168 -6.43 3.30 -2.80
C SER A 168 -5.66 2.04 -2.43
N GLN A 169 -6.26 0.85 -2.59
CA GLN A 169 -5.56 -0.41 -2.33
C GLN A 169 -4.46 -0.70 -3.33
N ASP A 170 -4.63 -0.30 -4.60
CA ASP A 170 -3.58 -0.41 -5.61
C ASP A 170 -2.39 0.47 -5.23
N ILE A 171 -2.65 1.71 -4.82
CA ILE A 171 -1.59 2.63 -4.33
C ILE A 171 -0.89 2.05 -3.10
N LEU A 172 -1.63 1.58 -2.09
CA LEU A 172 -1.03 0.97 -0.89
C LEU A 172 -0.10 -0.19 -1.25
N ARG A 173 -0.48 -0.99 -2.24
CA ARG A 173 0.34 -2.09 -2.73
C ARG A 173 1.57 -1.59 -3.50
N THR A 174 1.40 -0.60 -4.35
CA THR A 174 2.51 0.08 -5.04
C THR A 174 3.52 0.66 -4.04
N LEU A 175 3.08 1.24 -2.93
CA LEU A 175 3.98 1.73 -1.88
C LEU A 175 4.77 0.58 -1.22
N LYS A 176 4.16 -0.60 -1.02
CA LYS A 176 4.88 -1.80 -0.57
C LYS A 176 5.92 -2.26 -1.59
N LEU A 177 5.59 -2.19 -2.89
CA LEU A 177 6.52 -2.50 -3.97
C LEU A 177 7.72 -1.53 -4.00
N LEU A 178 7.49 -0.26 -3.67
CA LEU A 178 8.54 0.76 -3.59
C LEU A 178 9.36 0.72 -2.29
N HIS A 179 8.89 0.00 -1.26
CA HIS A 179 9.54 -0.07 0.05
C HIS A 179 11.02 -0.51 0.01
N PRO A 180 11.43 -1.53 -0.79
CA PRO A 180 12.84 -1.95 -0.88
C PRO A 180 13.79 -0.86 -1.39
N LEU A 181 13.27 0.15 -2.11
CA LEU A 181 14.07 1.29 -2.58
C LEU A 181 14.42 2.27 -1.46
N GLN A 182 13.81 2.13 -0.28
CA GLN A 182 14.02 3.00 0.88
C GLN A 182 13.84 4.49 0.57
N ALA A 183 12.97 4.81 -0.37
CA ALA A 183 12.74 6.17 -0.86
C ALA A 183 11.94 7.07 0.12
N GLY A 184 11.61 6.59 1.32
CA GLY A 184 10.94 7.38 2.37
C GLY A 184 9.41 7.45 2.25
N TYR A 185 8.80 6.59 1.42
CA TYR A 185 7.34 6.51 1.31
C TYR A 185 6.71 6.02 2.61
N THR A 186 5.86 6.84 3.22
CA THR A 186 5.15 6.52 4.46
C THR A 186 3.69 6.95 4.37
N LEU A 187 2.83 6.27 5.12
CA LEU A 187 1.41 6.60 5.21
C LEU A 187 1.16 7.36 6.50
N HIS A 188 0.36 8.42 6.41
CA HIS A 188 -0.09 9.19 7.57
C HIS A 188 -1.61 9.27 7.57
N HIS A 189 -2.21 9.01 8.73
CA HIS A 189 -3.65 8.97 8.92
C HIS A 189 -4.03 9.98 10.00
N PRO A 190 -4.06 11.29 9.67
CA PRO A 190 -4.34 12.33 10.66
C PRO A 190 -5.79 12.28 11.13
N THR A 191 -6.70 11.78 10.29
CA THR A 191 -8.10 11.50 10.63
C THR A 191 -8.48 10.09 10.15
N PRO A 192 -9.57 9.49 10.66
CA PRO A 192 -10.03 8.17 10.21
C PRO A 192 -10.45 8.12 8.74
N SER A 193 -10.86 9.25 8.16
CA SER A 193 -11.37 9.33 6.79
C SER A 193 -10.29 9.70 5.76
N THR A 194 -9.22 10.38 6.18
CA THR A 194 -8.19 10.87 5.26
C THR A 194 -6.90 10.08 5.38
N THR A 195 -6.34 9.66 4.25
CA THR A 195 -5.03 9.03 4.19
C THR A 195 -4.10 9.90 3.35
N TYR A 196 -2.94 10.23 3.90
CA TYR A 196 -1.89 10.96 3.21
C TYR A 196 -0.71 10.04 2.91
N VAL A 197 -0.15 10.19 1.72
CA VAL A 197 1.12 9.60 1.31
C VAL A 197 2.19 10.66 1.48
N ARG A 198 3.22 10.32 2.22
CA ARG A 198 4.40 11.15 2.39
C ARG A 198 5.58 10.54 1.64
N THR A 199 6.39 11.39 1.02
CA THR A 199 7.45 11.01 0.08
C THR A 199 8.83 11.47 0.53
N ILE A 200 8.92 12.09 1.72
CA ILE A 200 10.17 12.58 2.30
C ILE A 200 10.58 11.73 3.52
N PRO A 201 11.89 11.43 3.72
CA PRO A 201 12.35 10.54 4.79
C PRO A 201 12.22 11.10 6.22
N ARG A 202 12.14 12.44 6.39
CA ARG A 202 11.95 13.06 7.71
C ARG A 202 10.59 12.63 8.27
N SER A 203 10.44 12.48 9.58
CA SER A 203 9.15 12.21 10.24
C SER A 203 8.35 13.50 10.48
N LEU A 204 7.05 13.38 10.74
CA LEU A 204 6.18 14.54 11.00
C LEU A 204 6.21 14.66 12.50
N ASP A 205 6.45 15.86 13.01
CA ASP A 205 6.33 16.07 14.44
C ASP A 205 4.86 15.99 14.88
N THR A 206 4.64 15.87 16.19
CA THR A 206 3.32 15.85 16.83
C THR A 206 2.53 17.10 16.47
N ASP A 207 3.18 18.26 16.45
CA ASP A 207 2.54 19.54 16.17
C ASP A 207 2.10 19.61 14.71
N GLN A 208 2.99 19.22 13.80
CA GLN A 208 2.69 19.18 12.36
C GLN A 208 1.60 18.16 12.03
N SER A 209 1.59 17.00 12.70
CA SER A 209 0.53 15.99 12.56
C SER A 209 -0.81 16.53 13.04
N THR A 210 -0.82 17.31 14.12
CA THR A 210 -2.03 17.96 14.65
C THR A 210 -2.53 19.03 13.68
N LEU A 211 -1.64 19.89 13.18
CA LEU A 211 -1.99 20.92 12.19
C LEU A 211 -2.52 20.32 10.90
N LEU A 212 -1.94 19.21 10.42
CA LEU A 212 -2.45 18.47 9.25
C LEU A 212 -3.85 17.91 9.50
N ALA A 213 -4.13 17.41 10.71
CA ALA A 213 -5.46 16.93 11.08
C ALA A 213 -6.50 18.07 11.10
N ILE A 214 -6.13 19.24 11.63
CA ILE A 214 -6.99 20.44 11.58
C ILE A 214 -7.23 20.85 10.12
N ALA A 215 -6.16 20.94 9.33
CA ALA A 215 -6.22 21.32 7.92
C ALA A 215 -7.10 20.36 7.09
N ALA A 216 -7.05 19.07 7.36
CA ALA A 216 -7.92 18.08 6.71
C ALA A 216 -9.41 18.34 6.93
N THR A 217 -9.78 18.97 8.07
CA THR A 217 -11.18 19.34 8.37
C THR A 217 -11.57 20.72 7.85
N THR A 218 -10.61 21.64 7.71
CA THR A 218 -10.85 23.04 7.31
C THR A 218 -10.56 23.31 5.83
N GLY A 219 -10.31 22.27 5.03
CA GLY A 219 -10.00 22.41 3.61
C GLY A 219 -8.63 23.07 3.36
N GLY A 220 -7.68 22.85 4.26
CA GLY A 220 -6.31 23.35 4.16
C GLY A 220 -6.06 24.71 4.82
N LYS A 221 -7.10 25.50 5.14
CA LYS A 221 -6.96 26.84 5.76
C LYS A 221 -6.66 26.72 7.26
N LEU A 222 -5.53 27.26 7.71
CA LEU A 222 -5.16 27.38 9.12
C LEU A 222 -5.00 28.86 9.50
N GLY A 223 -5.90 29.36 10.35
CA GLY A 223 -5.77 30.66 11.01
C GLY A 223 -5.24 30.49 12.44
N TRP A 224 -4.59 31.52 12.98
CA TRP A 224 -4.00 31.46 14.31
C TRP A 224 -5.06 31.33 15.40
N VAL A 225 -6.18 32.05 15.31
CA VAL A 225 -7.31 31.90 16.27
C VAL A 225 -7.87 30.47 16.26
N LEU A 226 -8.02 29.89 15.06
CA LEU A 226 -8.55 28.54 14.89
C LEU A 226 -7.62 27.51 15.55
N VAL A 227 -6.33 27.56 15.22
CA VAL A 227 -5.34 26.63 15.76
C VAL A 227 -5.25 26.76 17.27
N LYS A 228 -5.19 27.98 17.80
CA LYS A 228 -5.15 28.22 19.25
C LYS A 228 -6.38 27.67 19.96
N THR A 229 -7.57 27.86 19.39
CA THR A 229 -8.83 27.40 19.98
C THR A 229 -8.92 25.87 20.00
N GLN A 230 -8.50 25.20 18.93
CA GLN A 230 -8.58 23.74 18.81
C GLN A 230 -7.48 23.02 19.61
N THR A 231 -6.26 23.55 19.62
CA THR A 231 -5.11 22.90 20.26
C THR A 231 -4.90 23.30 21.71
N ARG A 232 -5.40 24.48 22.12
CA ARG A 232 -5.12 25.12 23.42
C ARG A 232 -3.62 25.32 23.69
N TRP A 233 -2.82 25.45 22.64
CA TRP A 233 -1.39 25.75 22.76
C TRP A 233 -1.15 27.19 23.23
N SER A 234 0.04 27.44 23.76
CA SER A 234 0.50 28.80 24.04
C SER A 234 0.70 29.57 22.74
N ASP A 235 0.54 30.89 22.81
CA ASP A 235 0.65 31.81 21.69
C ASP A 235 1.96 31.61 20.93
N VAL A 236 3.07 31.55 21.65
CA VAL A 236 4.40 31.29 21.10
C VAL A 236 4.49 29.94 20.37
N ARG A 237 3.84 28.89 20.89
CA ARG A 237 3.86 27.56 20.25
C ARG A 237 3.03 27.55 18.98
N VAL A 238 1.91 28.27 18.95
CA VAL A 238 1.09 28.41 17.73
C VAL A 238 1.91 29.11 16.64
N ASP A 239 2.56 30.24 16.97
CA ASP A 239 3.41 30.97 16.02
C ASP A 239 4.54 30.10 15.46
N VAL A 240 5.29 29.43 16.35
CA VAL A 240 6.40 28.56 15.95
C VAL A 240 5.91 27.37 15.11
N ALA A 241 4.80 26.73 15.49
CA ALA A 241 4.29 25.57 14.75
C ALA A 241 3.80 25.95 13.34
N LEU A 242 3.15 27.11 13.24
CA LEU A 242 2.68 27.68 11.98
C LEU A 242 3.86 28.07 11.07
N ASP A 243 4.86 28.76 11.61
CA ASP A 243 6.07 29.14 10.86
C ASP A 243 6.90 27.92 10.43
N ASP A 244 7.04 26.92 11.29
CA ASP A 244 7.74 25.67 10.97
C ASP A 244 7.09 24.93 9.80
N CYS A 245 5.75 24.93 9.73
CA CYS A 245 5.01 24.31 8.62
C CYS A 245 5.35 24.97 7.26
N VAL A 246 5.61 26.27 7.23
CA VAL A 246 5.93 27.01 6.00
C VAL A 246 7.43 26.96 5.71
N LEU A 247 8.25 27.42 6.66
CA LEU A 247 9.66 27.71 6.44
C LEU A 247 10.55 26.47 6.52
N ARG A 248 10.24 25.55 7.46
CA ARG A 248 11.12 24.40 7.75
C ARG A 248 10.76 23.19 6.92
N GLU A 249 9.47 22.92 6.77
CA GLU A 249 8.97 21.72 6.06
C GLU A 249 8.39 22.00 4.68
N GLY A 250 8.04 23.26 4.35
CA GLY A 250 7.42 23.59 3.06
C GLY A 250 6.04 22.95 2.84
N LEU A 251 5.34 22.61 3.92
CA LEU A 251 4.01 21.99 3.89
C LEU A 251 2.90 23.00 3.61
N GLY A 252 3.14 24.26 4.00
CA GLY A 252 2.16 25.33 3.94
C GLY A 252 2.64 26.56 3.19
N TRP A 253 1.69 27.28 2.62
CA TRP A 253 1.92 28.58 2.00
C TRP A 253 1.30 29.67 2.88
N ALA A 254 2.03 30.76 3.11
CA ALA A 254 1.51 31.89 3.86
C ALA A 254 0.69 32.80 2.94
N ASP A 255 -0.48 33.20 3.42
CA ASP A 255 -1.38 34.16 2.80
C ASP A 255 -1.52 35.37 3.73
N GLU A 256 -1.04 36.52 3.26
CA GLU A 256 -1.04 37.81 3.97
C GLU A 256 -2.07 38.78 3.40
N GLN A 257 -2.92 38.33 2.47
CA GLN A 257 -3.90 39.19 1.79
C GLN A 257 -5.23 39.30 2.54
N ASP A 258 -5.49 38.45 3.54
CA ASP A 258 -6.69 38.50 4.39
C ASP A 258 -6.57 39.67 5.38
N GLU A 259 -7.52 40.61 5.39
CA GLU A 259 -7.45 41.90 6.12
C GLU A 259 -7.40 41.76 7.67
N GLY A 260 -7.40 40.55 8.23
CA GLY A 260 -7.49 40.30 9.67
C GLY A 260 -6.35 39.48 10.30
N GLU A 261 -5.85 38.44 9.63
CA GLU A 261 -4.88 37.51 10.24
C GLU A 261 -4.06 36.82 9.15
N ARG A 262 -2.76 36.60 9.39
CA ARG A 262 -1.92 35.77 8.51
C ARG A 262 -2.45 34.33 8.53
N VAL A 263 -2.81 33.82 7.36
CA VAL A 263 -3.34 32.47 7.19
C VAL A 263 -2.28 31.58 6.58
N ILE A 264 -2.24 30.31 6.99
CA ILE A 264 -1.38 29.30 6.36
C ILE A 264 -2.24 28.24 5.69
N TRP A 265 -1.93 27.97 4.43
CA TRP A 265 -2.61 26.98 3.61
C TRP A 265 -1.78 25.71 3.51
N ILE A 266 -2.23 24.61 4.11
CA ILE A 266 -1.60 23.30 3.95
C ILE A 266 -2.05 22.71 2.61
N ILE A 267 -1.18 22.80 1.62
CA ILE A 267 -1.48 22.48 0.22
C ILE A 267 -1.87 21.00 0.03
N ALA A 268 -1.35 20.11 0.86
CA ALA A 268 -1.73 18.70 0.84
C ALA A 268 -3.22 18.49 1.15
N ALA A 269 -3.81 19.35 1.99
CA ALA A 269 -5.19 19.26 2.47
C ALA A 269 -6.15 20.21 1.73
N THR A 270 -5.67 21.01 0.78
CA THR A 270 -6.52 21.85 -0.06
C THR A 270 -7.12 21.03 -1.19
N SER A 271 -8.44 21.01 -1.30
CA SER A 271 -9.13 20.54 -2.51
C SER A 271 -9.20 21.68 -3.52
N PHE A 272 -8.22 21.75 -4.45
CA PHE A 272 -8.36 22.58 -5.65
C PHE A 272 -9.33 21.94 -6.66
N THR A 273 -10.52 21.57 -6.22
CA THR A 273 -11.65 21.39 -7.13
C THR A 273 -12.06 22.78 -7.57
N SER A 274 -11.59 23.18 -8.76
CA SER A 274 -11.93 24.39 -9.52
C SER A 274 -12.96 25.28 -8.81
N ALA A 275 -12.49 26.35 -8.17
CA ALA A 275 -13.31 27.54 -7.97
C ALA A 275 -13.55 28.15 -9.36
N GLY A 276 -14.47 27.54 -10.10
CA GLY A 276 -15.06 28.06 -11.32
C GLY A 276 -16.46 28.54 -11.00
N GLN A 277 -16.54 29.71 -10.35
CA GLN A 277 -17.62 30.68 -10.49
C GLN A 277 -17.01 32.07 -10.35
#